data_AF-A0A553QJC1-F1
#
_entry.id   AF-A0A553QJC1-F1
#
_cell.length_a   1.000
_cell.length_b   1.000
_cell.length_c   1.000
_cell.angle_alpha   90.00
_cell.angle_beta   90.00
_cell.angle_gamma   90.00
#
_symmetry.space_group_name_H-M   'P 1'
#
loop_
_entity.id
_entity.type
_entity.pdbx_description
1 polymer ?
#
loop_
_entity_poly.entity_id
_entity_poly.type
_entity_poly.pdbx_seq_one_letter_code
_entity_poly.pdbx_strand_id
1 'polypeptide(L)'
;LYATMTNGSRDAYIVKFVEPRGEKSDLALQAYKTILELQSDKYVQMLDEEAALQLDHNDKSLFVFSDFTSGAFDHCRQLGCRIVSPLVVLFCLQKQMCVPKADQPVYNMAMAGVMICCTNLDKEARVSNSQ
;
A
#
# COMPACT_ATOMS: atom_id res chain seq x y z
N LEU A 1 2.02 -1.61 9.71
CA LEU A 1 0.71 -1.92 10.33
C LEU A 1 0.68 -3.16 11.22
N TYR A 2 1.81 -3.86 11.40
CA TYR A 2 2.44 -3.87 12.71
C TYR A 2 3.56 -2.85 12.62
N ALA A 3 3.37 -1.69 13.25
CA ALA A 3 4.52 -0.98 13.77
C ALA A 3 4.87 -1.78 15.03
N THR A 4 5.79 -2.74 14.94
CA THR A 4 6.37 -3.27 16.17
C THR A 4 7.07 -2.07 16.83
N MET A 5 6.40 -1.49 17.83
CA MET A 5 7.03 -0.81 18.94
C MET A 5 7.97 -1.82 19.60
N THR A 6 9.15 -1.96 19.02
CA THR A 6 10.30 -2.64 19.60
C THR A 6 11.39 -1.58 19.62
N ASN A 7 11.83 -1.29 20.84
CA ASN A 7 12.65 -0.15 21.25
C ASN A 7 13.70 0.34 20.22
N GLY A 8 13.77 1.67 20.10
CA GLY A 8 14.90 2.38 19.50
C GLY A 8 14.53 3.13 18.23
N SER A 9 14.18 4.41 18.40
CA SER A 9 14.17 5.48 17.37
C SER A 9 13.42 5.17 16.05
N ARG A 10 12.13 5.50 15.95
CA ARG A 10 11.42 5.40 14.67
C ARG A 10 10.37 6.51 14.50
N ASP A 11 10.52 7.29 13.43
CA ASP A 11 9.52 8.23 12.94
C ASP A 11 8.15 7.54 12.81
N ALA A 12 7.08 8.27 13.15
CA ALA A 12 5.73 7.77 13.00
C ALA A 12 5.42 7.49 11.52
N TYR A 13 5.07 6.25 11.19
CA TYR A 13 4.65 5.87 9.84
C TYR A 13 3.19 6.25 9.61
N ILE A 14 2.94 7.22 8.72
CA ILE A 14 1.59 7.64 8.31
C ILE A 14 1.08 6.70 7.22
N VAL A 15 -0.20 6.34 7.30
CA VAL A 15 -0.93 5.61 6.26
C VAL A 15 -1.88 6.56 5.56
N LYS A 16 -1.71 6.73 4.25
CA LYS A 16 -2.51 7.62 3.42
C LYS A 16 -3.36 6.79 2.46
N PHE A 17 -4.67 6.83 2.63
CA PHE A 17 -5.62 6.27 1.69
C PHE A 17 -5.87 7.30 0.60
N VAL A 18 -5.55 6.94 -0.64
CA VAL A 18 -5.74 7.79 -1.81
C VAL A 18 -6.98 7.33 -2.54
N GLU A 19 -8.01 8.18 -2.56
CA GLU A 19 -9.29 7.88 -3.19
C GLU A 19 -9.75 9.06 -4.06
N PRO A 20 -10.44 8.80 -5.19
CA PRO A 20 -11.07 9.85 -5.97
C PRO A 20 -12.11 10.62 -5.14
N ARG A 21 -12.34 11.88 -5.50
CA ARG A 21 -13.26 12.73 -4.74
C ARG A 21 -14.70 12.19 -4.81
N GLY A 22 -15.22 11.76 -3.66
CA GLY A 22 -16.61 11.32 -3.52
C GLY A 22 -16.85 9.84 -3.82
N GLU A 23 -15.83 9.09 -4.25
CA GLU A 23 -15.90 7.66 -4.47
C GLU A 23 -14.90 6.96 -3.55
N LYS A 24 -15.37 6.00 -2.76
CA LYS A 24 -14.51 5.12 -1.96
C LYS A 24 -14.91 3.70 -2.28
N SER A 25 -13.94 2.85 -2.60
CA SER A 25 -14.27 1.43 -2.69
C SER A 25 -14.69 0.90 -1.31
N ASP A 26 -15.63 -0.05 -1.30
CA ASP A 26 -16.06 -0.72 -0.06
C ASP A 26 -14.87 -1.31 0.71
N LEU A 27 -13.87 -1.82 -0.03
CA LEU A 27 -12.65 -2.39 0.53
C LEU A 27 -11.77 -1.32 1.20
N ALA A 28 -11.59 -0.16 0.57
CA ALA A 28 -10.83 0.94 1.15
C ALA A 28 -11.53 1.50 2.39
N LEU A 29 -12.85 1.66 2.35
CA LEU A 29 -13.64 2.09 3.50
C LEU A 29 -13.51 1.09 4.66
N GLN A 30 -13.60 -0.21 4.37
CA GLN A 30 -13.44 -1.26 5.37
C GLN A 30 -12.04 -1.21 5.98
N ALA A 31 -10.98 -1.20 5.16
CA ALA A 31 -9.60 -1.13 5.61
C ALA A 31 -9.34 0.12 6.48
N TYR A 32 -9.89 1.28 6.08
CA TYR A 32 -9.79 2.53 6.82
C TYR A 32 -10.50 2.48 8.18
N LYS A 33 -11.68 1.87 8.26
CA LYS A 33 -12.37 1.70 9.55
C LYS A 33 -11.59 0.77 10.46
N THR A 34 -11.17 -0.39 9.96
CA THR A 34 -10.45 -1.39 10.76
C THR A 34 -9.11 -0.85 11.28
N ILE A 35 -8.37 -0.07 10.49
CA ILE A 35 -7.11 0.54 10.96
C ILE A 35 -7.37 1.62 12.02
N LEU A 36 -8.41 2.44 11.89
CA LEU A 36 -8.78 3.46 12.89
C LEU A 36 -9.22 2.87 14.22
N GLU A 37 -9.85 1.69 14.22
CA GLU A 37 -10.19 0.99 15.46
C GLU A 37 -8.94 0.51 16.21
N LEU A 38 -7.80 0.33 15.52
CA LEU A 38 -6.56 -0.21 16.08
C LEU A 38 -5.47 0.85 16.31
N GLN A 39 -5.56 2.00 15.64
CA GLN A 39 -4.54 3.05 15.63
C GLN A 39 -5.21 4.41 15.87
N SER A 40 -4.47 5.38 16.40
CA SER A 40 -4.96 6.76 16.45
C SER A 40 -5.19 7.30 15.03
N ASP A 41 -6.27 8.04 14.87
CA ASP A 41 -6.55 8.93 13.73
C ASP A 41 -5.35 9.78 13.28
N LYS A 42 -4.46 10.15 14.21
CA LYS A 42 -3.21 10.88 13.92
C LYS A 42 -2.29 10.20 12.89
N TYR A 43 -2.38 8.88 12.74
CA TYR A 43 -1.49 8.11 11.85
C TYR A 43 -2.18 7.60 10.58
N VAL A 44 -3.46 7.92 10.40
CA VAL A 44 -4.26 7.47 9.24
C VAL A 44 -4.91 8.69 8.60
N GLN A 45 -4.61 8.91 7.32
CA GLN A 45 -5.08 10.07 6.58
C GLN A 45 -5.84 9.63 5.33
N MET A 46 -6.85 10.41 4.98
CA MET A 46 -7.47 10.38 3.65
C MET A 46 -6.82 11.47 2.82
N LEU A 47 -6.43 11.12 1.60
CA LEU A 47 -5.81 12.01 0.64
C LEU A 47 -6.62 11.94 -0.66
N ASP A 48 -7.07 13.08 -1.14
CA ASP A 48 -7.74 13.16 -2.43
C ASP A 48 -6.72 12.88 -3.55
N GLU A 49 -7.17 12.31 -4.67
CA GLU A 49 -6.31 12.00 -5.82
C GLU A 49 -5.54 13.22 -6.33
N GLU A 50 -6.20 14.38 -6.40
CA GLU A 50 -5.57 15.63 -6.83
C GLU A 50 -4.48 16.07 -5.86
N ALA A 51 -4.66 15.86 -4.56
CA ALA A 51 -3.67 16.18 -3.54
C ALA A 51 -2.47 15.21 -3.60
N ALA A 52 -2.70 13.94 -3.95
CA ALA A 52 -1.63 12.98 -4.19
C ALA A 52 -0.77 13.37 -5.40
N LEU A 53 -1.37 13.93 -6.46
CA LEU A 53 -0.65 14.45 -7.63
C LEU A 53 0.22 15.68 -7.32
N GLN A 54 -0.09 16.43 -6.25
CA GLN A 54 0.73 17.59 -5.83
C GLN A 54 1.93 17.22 -4.96
N LEU A 55 2.10 15.94 -4.62
CA LEU A 55 3.28 15.49 -3.87
C LEU A 55 4.53 15.69 -4.71
N ASP A 56 5.55 16.30 -4.14
CA ASP A 56 6.83 16.60 -4.77
C ASP A 56 7.95 15.64 -4.34
N HIS A 57 7.79 14.95 -3.21
CA HIS A 57 8.76 13.99 -2.68
C HIS A 57 8.09 12.83 -1.94
N ASN A 58 8.85 11.75 -1.77
CA ASN A 58 8.47 10.60 -0.94
C ASN A 58 8.72 10.90 0.53
N ASP A 59 7.64 11.05 1.29
CA ASP A 59 7.68 11.31 2.73
C ASP A 59 7.75 10.03 3.60
N LYS A 60 8.03 8.88 2.98
CA LYS A 60 8.12 7.55 3.59
C LYS A 60 6.80 7.03 4.19
N SER A 61 5.67 7.66 3.86
CA SER A 61 4.34 7.15 4.19
C SER A 61 4.00 5.86 3.44
N LEU A 62 3.03 5.13 3.96
CA LEU A 62 2.39 4.02 3.23
C LEU A 62 1.16 4.55 2.49
N PHE A 63 1.14 4.41 1.17
CA PHE A 63 0.02 4.81 0.33
C PHE A 63 -0.87 3.61 0.03
N VAL A 64 -2.18 3.80 0.17
CA VAL A 64 -3.19 2.78 -0.08
C VAL A 64 -4.05 3.22 -1.24
N PHE A 65 -4.05 2.46 -2.33
CA PHE A 65 -4.85 2.70 -3.53
C PHE A 65 -5.80 1.53 -3.78
N SER A 66 -7.07 1.81 -4.07
CA SER A 66 -8.06 0.76 -4.37
C SER A 66 -7.72 -0.05 -5.62
N ASP A 67 -7.14 0.58 -6.64
CA ASP A 67 -6.59 -0.06 -7.84
C ASP A 67 -5.25 0.58 -8.25
N PHE A 68 -4.53 -0.06 -9.18
CA PHE A 68 -3.22 0.38 -9.66
C PHE A 68 -3.31 0.92 -11.09
N THR A 69 -4.32 1.74 -11.36
CA THR A 69 -4.59 2.27 -12.71
C THR A 69 -4.67 3.79 -12.78
N SER A 70 -4.77 4.47 -11.64
CA SER A 70 -4.97 5.92 -11.59
C SER A 70 -3.69 6.73 -11.87
N GLY A 71 -3.86 7.99 -12.27
CA GLY A 71 -2.73 8.90 -12.51
C GLY A 71 -1.96 9.20 -11.22
N ALA A 72 -2.65 9.32 -10.09
CA ALA A 72 -1.99 9.47 -8.80
C ALA A 72 -1.20 8.23 -8.36
N PHE A 73 -1.67 7.03 -8.73
CA PHE A 73 -0.91 5.80 -8.48
C PHE A 73 0.44 5.84 -9.20
N ASP A 74 0.42 6.15 -10.50
CA ASP A 74 1.64 6.23 -11.30
C ASP A 74 2.59 7.32 -10.79
N HIS A 75 2.05 8.49 -10.43
CA HIS A 75 2.82 9.59 -9.83
C HIS A 75 3.50 9.16 -8.52
N CYS A 76 2.74 8.60 -7.57
CA CYS A 76 3.29 8.12 -6.30
C CYS A 76 4.32 7.00 -6.52
N ARG A 77 4.09 6.12 -7.50
CA ARG A 77 5.04 5.05 -7.85
C ARG A 77 6.35 5.62 -8.38
N GLN A 78 6.30 6.64 -9.24
CA GLN A 78 7.49 7.30 -9.78
C GLN A 78 8.30 8.04 -8.70
N LEU A 79 7.64 8.59 -7.70
CA LEU A 79 8.28 9.16 -6.51
C LEU A 79 8.95 8.10 -5.60
N GLY A 80 8.71 6.81 -5.86
CA GLY A 80 9.22 5.71 -5.03
C GLY A 80 8.44 5.54 -3.74
N CYS A 81 7.18 6.02 -3.68
CA CYS A 81 6.32 5.81 -2.53
C CYS A 81 6.05 4.32 -2.32
N ARG A 82 5.91 3.92 -1.05
CA ARG A 82 5.51 2.55 -0.73
C ARG A 82 4.01 2.41 -0.89
N ILE A 83 3.58 1.58 -1.84
CA ILE A 83 2.18 1.47 -2.25
C ILE A 83 1.64 0.05 -1.99
N VAL A 84 0.43 -0.03 -1.46
CA VAL A 84 -0.34 -1.27 -1.32
C VAL A 84 -1.81 -1.05 -1.65
N SER A 85 -2.58 -2.11 -1.80
CA SER A 85 -4.05 -2.01 -1.83
C SER A 85 -4.69 -2.20 -0.44
N PRO A 86 -5.99 -1.86 -0.29
CA PRO A 86 -6.77 -2.18 0.91
C PRO A 86 -6.74 -3.67 1.29
N LEU A 87 -6.63 -4.59 0.32
CA LEU A 87 -6.58 -6.03 0.56
C LEU A 87 -5.36 -6.43 1.40
N VAL A 88 -4.21 -5.81 1.12
CA VAL A 88 -2.99 -6.04 1.89
C VAL A 88 -3.16 -5.54 3.32
N VAL A 89 -3.79 -4.37 3.50
CA VAL A 89 -4.05 -3.79 4.82
C VAL A 89 -4.94 -4.73 5.63
N LEU A 90 -6.10 -5.13 5.09
CA LEU A 90 -7.03 -6.04 5.76
C LEU A 90 -6.37 -7.37 6.12
N PHE A 91 -5.65 -7.98 5.17
CA PHE A 91 -4.94 -9.23 5.42
C PHE A 91 -3.91 -9.10 6.55
N CYS A 92 -3.11 -8.03 6.54
CA CYS A 92 -2.09 -7.79 7.56
C CYS A 92 -2.70 -7.56 8.94
N LEU A 93 -3.81 -6.82 9.02
CA LEU A 93 -4.52 -6.60 10.28
C LEU A 93 -5.12 -7.92 10.81
N GLN A 94 -5.80 -8.69 9.96
CA GLN A 94 -6.40 -9.98 10.33
C GLN A 94 -5.37 -11.02 10.79
N LYS A 95 -4.23 -11.11 10.11
CA LYS A 95 -3.17 -12.08 10.39
C LYS A 95 -2.16 -11.61 11.42
N GLN A 96 -2.35 -10.42 11.98
CA GLN A 96 -1.43 -9.83 12.93
C GLN A 96 0.00 -9.69 12.39
N MET A 97 0.13 -9.29 11.12
CA MET A 97 1.40 -9.20 10.40
C MET A 97 1.79 -7.77 10.02
N CYS A 98 3.10 -7.55 9.86
CA CYS A 98 3.62 -6.33 9.26
C CYS A 98 3.23 -6.24 7.78
N VAL A 99 2.91 -5.03 7.31
CA VAL A 99 2.76 -4.75 5.87
C VAL A 99 4.11 -5.04 5.19
N PRO A 100 4.13 -5.64 3.98
CA PRO A 100 5.36 -5.94 3.25
C PRO A 100 6.20 -4.71 2.99
N LYS A 101 7.49 -4.75 3.31
CA LYS A 101 8.48 -3.71 2.95
C LYS A 101 8.98 -3.96 1.52
N ALA A 102 8.05 -4.01 0.57
CA ALA A 102 8.38 -4.23 -0.83
C ALA A 102 8.71 -2.89 -1.51
N ASP A 103 9.69 -2.93 -2.42
CA ASP A 103 10.05 -1.80 -3.27
C ASP A 103 9.06 -1.61 -4.43
N GLN A 104 8.29 -2.65 -4.75
CA GLN A 104 7.22 -2.62 -5.75
C GLN A 104 5.85 -2.53 -5.08
N PRO A 105 4.85 -1.91 -5.73
CA PRO A 105 3.47 -1.91 -5.26
C PRO A 105 2.93 -3.33 -5.05
N VAL A 106 2.19 -3.56 -3.96
CA VAL A 106 1.61 -4.89 -3.65
C VAL A 106 0.09 -4.81 -3.67
N TYR A 107 -0.53 -5.49 -4.66
CA TYR A 107 -1.98 -5.45 -4.83
C TYR A 107 -2.72 -6.38 -3.86
N ASN A 108 -2.21 -7.58 -3.59
CA ASN A 108 -2.80 -8.47 -2.60
C ASN A 108 -1.74 -9.42 -2.01
N MET A 109 -2.17 -10.30 -1.10
CA MET A 109 -1.29 -11.26 -0.43
C MET A 109 -1.55 -12.71 -0.87
N ALA A 110 -2.14 -12.94 -2.05
CA ALA A 110 -2.48 -14.28 -2.53
C ALA A 110 -1.23 -15.17 -2.70
N MET A 111 -0.10 -14.56 -3.06
CA MET A 111 1.19 -15.25 -3.25
C MET A 111 2.12 -15.14 -2.04
N ALA A 112 1.59 -14.75 -0.87
CA ALA A 112 2.39 -14.65 0.34
C ALA A 112 2.98 -16.03 0.73
N GLY A 113 4.30 -16.09 0.90
CA GLY A 113 5.02 -17.33 1.21
C GLY A 113 5.32 -18.22 0.00
N VAL A 114 4.99 -17.77 -1.22
CA VAL A 114 5.34 -18.47 -2.46
C VAL A 114 6.65 -17.88 -3.01
N MET A 115 7.59 -18.75 -3.38
CA MET A 115 8.81 -18.39 -4.11
C MET A 115 8.77 -19.06 -5.48
N ILE A 116 8.90 -18.25 -6.54
CA ILE A 116 8.81 -18.73 -7.93
C ILE A 116 10.18 -18.64 -8.59
N CYS A 117 10.54 -19.69 -9.32
CA CYS A 117 11.68 -19.70 -10.23
C CYS A 117 11.19 -20.04 -11.64
N CYS A 118 11.54 -19.19 -12.61
CA CYS A 118 11.17 -19.38 -14.00
C CYS A 118 12.38 -19.88 -14.80
N THR A 119 12.21 -20.97 -15.54
CA THR A 119 13.21 -21.50 -16.49
C THR A 119 12.55 -21.67 -17.85
N ASN A 120 13.30 -21.41 -18.93
CA ASN A 120 12.85 -21.58 -20.33
C ASN A 120 11.61 -20.74 -20.74
N LEU A 121 11.39 -19.60 -20.08
CA LEU A 121 10.43 -18.60 -20.55
C LEU A 121 11.16 -17.49 -21.31
N ASP A 122 10.53 -16.99 -22.37
CA ASP A 122 10.98 -15.80 -23.06
C ASP A 122 10.88 -14.56 -22.15
N LYS A 123 11.59 -13.50 -22.53
CA LYS A 123 11.77 -12.32 -21.68
C LYS A 123 10.44 -11.61 -21.39
N GLU A 124 9.53 -11.55 -22.36
CA GLU A 124 8.25 -10.85 -22.22
C GLU A 124 7.32 -11.63 -21.29
N ALA A 125 7.20 -12.95 -21.49
CA ALA A 125 6.45 -13.82 -20.59
C ALA A 125 7.00 -13.81 -19.15
N ARG A 126 8.32 -13.65 -18.97
CA ARG A 126 8.92 -13.56 -17.63
C ARG A 126 8.56 -12.27 -16.90
N VAL A 127 8.44 -11.15 -17.61
CA VAL A 127 8.14 -9.84 -17.01
C VAL A 127 6.65 -9.70 -16.69
N SER A 128 5.76 -10.22 -17.53
CA SER A 128 4.30 -10.19 -17.29
C SER A 128 3.88 -11.01 -16.07
N ASN A 129 4.61 -12.06 -15.72
CA ASN A 129 4.39 -12.86 -14.50
C ASN A 129 4.97 -12.23 -13.22
N SER A 130 5.58 -11.04 -13.32
CA SER A 130 6.17 -10.31 -12.18
C SER A 130 5.35 -9.08 -11.76
N GLN A 131 4.13 -8.92 -12.31
CA GLN A 131 3.19 -7.84 -11.97
C GLN A 131 2.16 -8.30 -10.93
#